data_AF-A0A972ZNL0-F1
#
_entry.id   AF-A0A972ZNL0-F1
#
_cell.length_a   1.000
_cell.length_b   1.000
_cell.length_c   1.000
_cell.angle_alpha   90.00
_cell.angle_beta   90.00
_cell.angle_gamma   90.00
#
_symmetry.space_group_name_H-M   'P 1'
#
loop_
_entity.id
_entity.type
_entity.pdbx_description
1 polymer ?
#
loop_
_entity_poly.entity_id
_entity_poly.type
_entity_poly.pdbx_seq_one_letter_code
_entity_poly.pdbx_strand_id
1 'polypeptide(L)'
;MRLNEIYNAHKDDIQFFLIYIHEAHPTDGWQTPQNLYDDVVYEEPQSEDERAEVASACQINLDLQLPMLLDSIDNAVEDQYVSEPIRLFVIDKDGKLTFNGAQGPFGFDLEKWDTAIRDVLSAAEQTAE
;
A
#
# COMPACT_ATOMS: atom_id res chain seq x y z
N MET A 1 6.06 -9.63 9.67
CA MET A 1 5.53 -9.67 8.29
C MET A 1 6.57 -9.03 7.38
N ARG A 2 6.82 -9.59 6.19
CA ARG A 2 7.88 -9.13 5.28
C ARG A 2 7.81 -7.64 4.92
N LEU A 3 6.60 -7.08 4.78
CA LEU A 3 6.39 -5.65 4.54
C LEU A 3 7.03 -4.77 5.65
N ASN A 4 6.82 -5.12 6.92
CA ASN A 4 7.44 -4.40 8.05
C ASN A 4 8.96 -4.59 8.09
N GLU A 5 9.47 -5.75 7.69
CA GLU A 5 10.92 -5.99 7.64
C GLU A 5 11.60 -5.07 6.62
N ILE A 6 11.02 -4.94 5.42
CA ILE A 6 11.52 -4.04 4.37
C ILE A 6 11.44 -2.58 4.85
N TYR A 7 10.31 -2.17 5.43
CA TYR A 7 10.16 -0.84 6.00
C TYR A 7 11.24 -0.54 7.05
N ASN A 8 11.41 -1.41 8.04
CA ASN A 8 12.39 -1.19 9.11
C ASN A 8 13.84 -1.17 8.60
N ALA A 9 14.13 -1.87 7.51
CA ALA A 9 15.46 -1.89 6.90
C ALA A 9 15.80 -0.60 6.14
N HIS A 10 14.81 0.13 5.62
CA HIS A 10 15.03 1.21 4.65
C HIS A 10 14.37 2.56 5.01
N LYS A 11 13.54 2.62 6.06
CA LYS A 11 12.76 3.82 6.45
C LYS A 11 13.59 5.07 6.74
N ASP A 12 14.87 4.92 7.02
CA ASP A 12 15.78 6.04 7.31
C ASP A 12 16.45 6.59 6.03
N ASP A 13 16.36 5.86 4.90
CA ASP A 13 16.97 6.21 3.61
C ASP A 13 15.92 6.62 2.55
N ILE A 14 14.70 6.09 2.65
CA ILE A 14 13.58 6.41 1.75
C ILE A 14 12.26 6.51 2.52
N GLN A 15 11.36 7.37 2.04
CA GLN A 15 10.03 7.52 2.63
C GLN A 15 9.11 6.38 2.20
N PHE A 16 8.33 5.87 3.16
CA PHE A 16 7.30 4.86 2.92
C PHE A 16 5.93 5.42 3.25
N PHE A 17 4.97 5.15 2.37
CA PHE A 17 3.56 5.43 2.59
C PHE A 17 2.74 4.23 2.15
N LEU A 18 1.87 3.75 3.03
CA LEU A 18 0.80 2.83 2.69
C LEU A 18 -0.47 3.65 2.48
N ILE A 19 -1.02 3.66 1.27
CA ILE A 19 -2.25 4.40 0.98
C ILE A 19 -3.42 3.42 1.07
N TYR A 20 -4.31 3.65 2.03
CA TYR A 20 -5.55 2.89 2.18
C TYR A 20 -6.58 3.40 1.17
N ILE A 21 -6.95 2.56 0.21
CA ILE A 21 -7.96 2.83 -0.83
C ILE A 21 -9.32 2.25 -0.41
N HIS A 22 -10.29 2.26 -1.31
CA HIS A 22 -11.61 1.65 -1.08
C HIS A 22 -11.53 0.12 -0.91
N GLU A 23 -12.61 -0.48 -0.40
CA GLU A 23 -12.63 -1.91 -0.11
C GLU A 23 -12.67 -2.72 -1.40
N ALA A 24 -11.78 -3.70 -1.52
CA ALA A 24 -11.85 -4.65 -2.63
C ALA A 24 -13.09 -5.54 -2.53
N HIS A 25 -13.53 -5.83 -1.30
CA HIS A 25 -14.63 -6.75 -1.00
C HIS A 25 -15.51 -6.17 0.13
N PRO A 26 -16.37 -5.18 -0.15
CA PRO A 26 -17.28 -4.60 0.84
C PRO A 26 -18.55 -5.45 1.03
N THR A 27 -19.21 -5.35 2.18
CA THR A 27 -20.37 -6.20 2.54
C THR A 27 -21.66 -5.83 1.82
N ASP A 28 -21.78 -4.57 1.41
CA ASP A 28 -22.82 -4.03 0.53
C ASP A 28 -22.48 -4.18 -0.96
N GLY A 29 -21.35 -4.82 -1.28
CA GLY A 29 -20.93 -5.23 -2.62
C GLY A 29 -20.66 -6.73 -2.73
N TRP A 30 -19.46 -7.10 -3.19
CA TRP A 30 -19.05 -8.50 -3.33
C TRP A 30 -18.16 -8.94 -2.17
N GLN A 31 -18.55 -10.03 -1.49
CA GLN A 31 -17.78 -10.65 -0.41
C GLN A 31 -17.03 -11.89 -0.87
N THR A 32 -15.88 -12.16 -0.22
CA THR A 32 -15.18 -13.43 -0.35
C THR A 32 -15.41 -14.31 0.88
N PRO A 33 -15.41 -15.65 0.73
CA PRO A 33 -15.49 -16.54 1.89
C PRO A 33 -14.36 -16.33 2.89
N GLN A 34 -13.16 -15.96 2.42
CA GLN A 34 -12.00 -15.75 3.28
C GLN A 34 -12.23 -14.58 4.25
N ASN A 35 -12.74 -13.44 3.76
CA ASN A 35 -13.08 -12.29 4.60
C ASN A 35 -14.11 -12.66 5.68
N LEU A 36 -15.09 -13.50 5.35
CA LEU A 36 -16.08 -13.98 6.33
C LEU A 36 -15.47 -14.90 7.39
N TYR A 37 -14.48 -15.73 7.02
CA TYR A 37 -13.78 -16.59 7.99
C TYR A 37 -12.84 -15.79 8.89
N ASP A 38 -12.21 -14.74 8.35
CA ASP A 38 -11.26 -13.89 9.06
C ASP A 38 -11.93 -12.70 9.77
N ASP A 39 -13.26 -12.62 9.73
CA ASP A 39 -14.09 -11.55 10.31
C ASP A 39 -13.72 -10.14 9.81
N VAL A 40 -13.32 -10.05 8.53
CA VAL A 40 -13.04 -8.80 7.80
C VAL A 40 -14.32 -8.36 7.08
N VAL A 41 -15.26 -7.82 7.85
CA VAL A 41 -16.64 -7.57 7.43
C VAL A 41 -16.94 -6.07 7.55
N TYR A 42 -16.66 -5.31 6.48
CA TYR A 42 -16.85 -3.86 6.41
C TYR A 42 -17.69 -3.48 5.18
N GLU A 43 -18.57 -2.48 5.35
CA GLU A 43 -19.24 -1.81 4.23
C GLU A 43 -18.27 -0.86 3.50
N GLU A 44 -18.59 -0.50 2.26
CA GLU A 44 -17.82 0.50 1.52
C GLU A 44 -17.90 1.87 2.22
N PRO A 45 -16.78 2.45 2.69
CA PRO A 45 -16.81 3.75 3.35
C PRO A 45 -17.39 4.85 2.47
N GLN A 46 -18.31 5.66 3.02
CA GLN A 46 -18.96 6.78 2.33
C GLN A 46 -18.44 8.15 2.80
N SER A 47 -17.52 8.16 3.78
CA SER A 47 -16.87 9.37 4.28
C SER A 47 -15.39 9.13 4.66
N GLU A 48 -14.63 10.22 4.82
CA GLU A 48 -13.24 10.15 5.27
C GLU A 48 -13.11 9.53 6.67
N ASP A 49 -14.05 9.84 7.57
CA ASP A 49 -14.07 9.30 8.94
C ASP A 49 -14.32 7.79 8.93
N GLU A 50 -15.30 7.31 8.15
CA GLU A 50 -15.56 5.87 7.99
C GLU A 50 -14.34 5.15 7.38
N ARG A 51 -13.70 5.74 6.37
CA ARG A 51 -12.48 5.17 5.79
C ARG A 51 -11.35 5.12 6.81
N ALA A 52 -11.20 6.15 7.64
CA ALA A 52 -10.21 6.18 8.71
C ALA A 52 -10.44 5.09 9.74
N GLU A 53 -11.70 4.80 10.10
CA GLU A 53 -12.05 3.73 11.03
C GLU A 53 -11.63 2.35 10.50
N VAL A 54 -11.99 2.03 9.25
CA VAL A 54 -11.64 0.75 8.63
C VAL A 54 -10.12 0.63 8.42
N ALA A 55 -9.48 1.69 7.92
CA ALA A 55 -8.03 1.74 7.75
C ALA A 55 -7.29 1.55 9.07
N SER A 56 -7.77 2.16 10.16
CA SER A 56 -7.20 2.00 11.50
C SER A 56 -7.34 0.56 12.00
N ALA A 57 -8.51 -0.05 11.81
CA ALA A 57 -8.72 -1.46 12.14
C ALA A 57 -7.78 -2.37 11.36
N CYS A 58 -7.61 -2.15 10.05
CA CYS A 58 -6.65 -2.87 9.22
C CYS A 58 -5.21 -2.69 9.74
N GLN A 59 -4.79 -1.45 10.02
CA GLN A 59 -3.45 -1.14 10.51
C GLN A 59 -3.14 -1.87 11.82
N ILE A 60 -4.07 -1.85 12.77
CA ILE A 60 -3.91 -2.48 14.09
C ILE A 60 -3.91 -4.02 13.95
N ASN A 61 -4.87 -4.58 13.23
CA ASN A 61 -5.05 -6.03 13.14
C ASN A 61 -3.90 -6.72 12.40
N LEU A 62 -3.27 -6.04 11.43
CA LEU A 62 -2.14 -6.55 10.67
C LEU A 62 -0.77 -6.13 11.24
N ASP A 63 -0.75 -5.39 12.35
CA ASP A 63 0.47 -4.80 12.94
C ASP A 63 1.29 -4.03 11.89
N LEU A 64 0.62 -3.23 11.06
CA LEU A 64 1.26 -2.48 9.97
C LEU A 64 2.03 -1.28 10.55
N GLN A 65 3.34 -1.28 10.33
CA GLN A 65 4.26 -0.29 10.92
C GLN A 65 4.55 0.91 10.01
N LEU A 66 4.17 0.81 8.74
CA LEU A 66 4.35 1.87 7.76
C LEU A 66 3.40 3.03 8.07
N PRO A 67 3.80 4.29 7.85
CA PRO A 67 2.87 5.42 7.86
C PRO A 67 1.72 5.16 6.89
N MET A 68 0.50 5.16 7.40
CA MET A 68 -0.70 4.96 6.60
C MET A 68 -1.32 6.32 6.27
N LEU A 69 -1.62 6.52 5.00
CA LEU A 69 -2.41 7.63 4.47
C LEU A 69 -3.74 7.07 3.97
N LEU A 70 -4.76 7.93 3.89
CA LEU A 70 -6.05 7.57 3.31
C LEU A 70 -6.11 8.18 1.91
N ASP A 71 -6.56 7.40 0.93
CA ASP A 71 -7.02 7.99 -0.32
C ASP A 71 -8.27 8.84 -0.04
N SER A 72 -8.50 9.86 -0.87
CA SER A 72 -9.71 10.67 -0.78
C SER A 72 -10.94 9.83 -1.11
N ILE A 73 -12.10 10.19 -0.54
CA ILE A 73 -13.33 9.39 -0.68
C ILE A 73 -13.81 9.23 -2.13
N ASP A 74 -13.34 10.10 -3.04
CA ASP A 74 -13.56 10.02 -4.48
C ASP A 74 -12.54 9.12 -5.22
N ASN A 75 -11.67 8.40 -4.50
CA ASN A 75 -10.68 7.43 -5.01
C ASN A 75 -9.66 8.02 -5.98
N ALA A 76 -9.28 9.29 -5.80
CA ALA A 76 -8.45 10.01 -6.74
C ALA A 76 -7.02 9.42 -6.90
N VAL A 77 -6.45 8.80 -5.86
CA VAL A 77 -5.14 8.13 -5.95
C VAL A 77 -5.30 6.78 -6.65
N GLU A 78 -6.30 5.99 -6.27
CA GLU A 78 -6.60 4.71 -6.92
C GLU A 78 -6.76 4.91 -8.44
N ASP A 79 -7.60 5.85 -8.87
CA ASP A 79 -7.88 6.13 -10.29
C ASP A 79 -6.61 6.46 -11.09
N GLN A 80 -5.67 7.18 -10.47
CA GLN A 80 -4.42 7.60 -11.13
C GLN A 80 -3.36 6.50 -11.17
N TYR A 81 -3.31 5.65 -10.15
CA TYR A 81 -2.29 4.61 -10.01
C TYR A 81 -2.76 3.22 -10.46
N VAL A 82 -4.08 3.03 -10.64
CA VAL A 82 -4.76 1.76 -10.97
C VAL A 82 -4.25 0.67 -10.04
N SER A 83 -4.52 0.87 -8.75
CA SER A 83 -3.83 0.20 -7.65
C SER A 83 -4.62 -0.95 -7.02
N GLU A 84 -5.90 -1.09 -7.36
CA GLU A 84 -6.74 -2.19 -6.93
C GLU A 84 -6.16 -3.59 -7.28
N PRO A 85 -6.33 -4.60 -6.39
CA PRO A 85 -6.76 -4.47 -4.99
C PRO A 85 -5.61 -4.02 -4.08
N ILE A 86 -4.36 -4.21 -4.52
CA ILE A 86 -3.14 -3.76 -3.85
C ILE A 86 -2.01 -3.69 -4.87
N ARG A 87 -1.14 -2.68 -4.75
CA ARG A 87 -0.01 -2.46 -5.67
C ARG A 87 1.20 -1.84 -4.96
N LEU A 88 2.38 -2.15 -5.48
CA LEU A 88 3.66 -1.65 -4.98
C LEU A 88 4.31 -0.72 -5.99
N PHE A 89 4.82 0.40 -5.51
CA PHE A 89 5.48 1.41 -6.34
C PHE A 89 6.81 1.84 -5.71
N VAL A 90 7.72 2.32 -6.55
CA VAL A 90 8.90 3.08 -6.10
C VAL A 90 8.99 4.32 -6.98
N ILE A 91 9.12 5.47 -6.35
CA ILE A 91 9.27 6.77 -6.98
C ILE A 91 10.64 7.32 -6.57
N ASP A 92 11.45 7.76 -7.53
CA ASP A 92 12.76 8.35 -7.24
C ASP A 92 12.66 9.81 -6.78
N LYS A 93 13.81 10.38 -6.38
CA LYS A 93 13.92 11.75 -5.89
C LYS A 93 13.48 12.83 -6.90
N ASP A 94 13.46 12.50 -8.20
CA ASP A 94 13.06 13.40 -9.26
C ASP A 94 11.56 13.23 -9.60
N GLY A 95 10.84 12.42 -8.82
CA GLY A 95 9.40 12.19 -8.95
C GLY A 95 9.03 11.17 -10.02
N LYS A 96 9.98 10.37 -10.51
CA LYS A 96 9.72 9.38 -11.55
C LYS A 96 9.39 8.02 -10.95
N LEU A 97 8.33 7.39 -11.48
CA LEU A 97 7.99 6.01 -11.15
C LEU A 97 9.02 5.04 -11.74
N THR A 98 9.92 4.52 -10.91
CA THR A 98 10.99 3.60 -11.31
C THR A 98 10.60 2.13 -11.16
N PHE A 99 9.62 1.84 -10.31
CA PHE A 99 9.02 0.51 -10.17
C PHE A 99 7.50 0.61 -10.13
N ASN A 100 6.86 -0.19 -10.98
CA ASN A 100 5.42 -0.39 -11.00
C ASN A 100 5.14 -1.89 -10.87
N GLY A 101 4.72 -2.32 -9.68
CA GLY A 101 4.40 -3.71 -9.38
C GLY A 101 3.24 -4.24 -10.22
N ALA A 102 3.17 -5.57 -10.34
CA ALA A 102 2.02 -6.22 -10.96
C ALA A 102 0.79 -6.15 -10.02
N GLN A 103 -0.40 -6.36 -10.60
CA GLN A 103 -1.66 -6.33 -9.85
C GLN A 103 -1.70 -7.43 -8.77
N GLY A 104 -2.05 -7.05 -7.54
CA GLY A 104 -2.22 -7.99 -6.43
C GLY A 104 -3.52 -8.82 -6.51
N PRO A 105 -3.69 -9.82 -5.62
CA PRO A 105 -2.67 -10.28 -4.67
C PRO A 105 -1.55 -11.10 -5.35
N PHE A 106 -1.80 -11.69 -6.53
CA PHE A 106 -0.84 -12.59 -7.19
C PHE A 106 0.45 -11.89 -7.65
N GLY A 107 0.38 -10.60 -7.97
CA GLY A 107 1.52 -9.77 -8.36
C GLY A 107 2.20 -9.01 -7.20
N PHE A 108 1.72 -9.19 -5.96
CA PHE A 108 2.25 -8.49 -4.78
C PHE A 108 3.59 -9.11 -4.33
N ASP A 109 4.65 -8.76 -5.05
CA ASP A 109 5.99 -9.34 -4.90
C ASP A 109 6.91 -8.40 -4.11
N LEU A 110 7.05 -8.69 -2.82
CA LEU A 110 7.85 -7.90 -1.88
C LEU A 110 9.37 -8.00 -2.14
N GLU A 111 9.85 -9.08 -2.76
CA GLU A 111 11.28 -9.24 -3.04
C GLU A 111 11.71 -8.38 -4.24
N LYS A 112 10.86 -8.29 -5.27
CA LYS A 112 11.08 -7.35 -6.37
C LYS A 112 11.01 -5.90 -5.90
N TRP A 113 10.09 -5.60 -4.99
CA TRP A 113 9.97 -4.25 -4.44
C TRP A 113 11.18 -3.87 -3.57
N ASP A 114 11.65 -4.76 -2.69
CA ASP A 114 12.90 -4.58 -1.93
C ASP A 114 14.11 -4.35 -2.84
N THR A 115 14.23 -5.15 -3.91
CA THR A 115 15.28 -4.96 -4.92
C THR A 115 15.19 -3.58 -5.58
N ALA A 116 13.99 -3.16 -6.00
CA ALA A 116 13.79 -1.86 -6.63
C ALA A 116 14.10 -0.67 -5.70
N ILE A 117 13.81 -0.79 -4.40
CA ILE A 117 14.19 0.21 -3.40
C ILE A 117 15.73 0.33 -3.34
N ARG A 118 16.45 -0.79 -3.26
CA ARG A 118 17.92 -0.79 -3.23
C ARG A 118 18.54 -0.21 -4.48
N ASP A 119 17.95 -0.47 -5.65
CA ASP A 119 18.41 0.08 -6.92
C ASP A 119 18.30 1.61 -6.94
N VAL A 120 17.18 2.16 -6.44
CA VAL A 120 16.97 3.61 -6.35
C VAL A 120 17.93 4.25 -5.34
N LEU A 121 18.13 3.63 -4.17
CA LEU A 121 19.08 4.12 -3.16
C LEU A 121 20.52 4.13 -3.70
N SER A 122 20.95 3.05 -4.35
CA SER A 122 22.29 2.94 -4.93
C SER A 122 22.54 3.98 -6.04
N ALA A 123 21.51 4.30 -6.84
CA ALA A 123 21.59 5.33 -7.88
C ALA A 123 21.68 6.75 -7.29
N ALA A 124 21.00 7.01 -6.16
CA ALA A 124 21.05 8.29 -5.46
C ALA A 124 22.42 8.58 -4.84
N GLU A 125 23.08 7.56 -4.26
CA GLU A 125 24.44 7.69 -3.72
C GLU A 125 25.46 8.05 -4.81
N GLN A 126 25.36 7.43 -5.99
CA GLN A 126 26.26 7.70 -7.13
C GLN A 126 26.08 9.09 -7.75
N THR A 127 24.95 9.77 -7.52
CA THR A 127 24.72 11.14 -8.00
C THR A 127 25.15 12.22 -6.99
N ALA A 128 25.48 11.83 -5.76
CA ALA A 128 25.92 12.74 -4.71
C ALA A 128 27.46 12.94 -4.67
N GLU A 129 28.22 12.15 -5.43
CA GLU A 129 29.68 12.23 -5.62
C GLU A 129 30.05 12.99 -6.90
#